data_AF-A0A3D3HAY1-F1
#
_entry.id   AF-A0A3D3HAY1-F1
#
_cell.length_a   1.000
_cell.length_b   1.000
_cell.length_c   1.000
_cell.angle_alpha   90.00
_cell.angle_beta   90.00
_cell.angle_gamma   90.00
#
_symmetry.space_group_name_H-M   'P 1'
#
loop_
_entity.id
_entity.type
_entity.pdbx_description
1 polymer ?
#
loop_
_entity_poly.entity_id
_entity_poly.type
_entity_poly.pdbx_seq_one_letter_code
_entity_poly.pdbx_strand_id
1 'polypeptide(L)' 'RNVGWRIDYFLASESLKPKIKAADIHPEVMGSDHCPVSLILDF' A
#
# COMPACT_ATOMS: atom_id res chain seq x y z
N ARG A 1 18.81 -10.24 -0.68
CA ARG A 1 18.79 -8.78 -0.83
C ARG A 1 17.43 -8.41 -1.43
N ASN A 2 16.64 -7.56 -0.78
CA ASN A 2 15.30 -7.19 -1.25
C ASN A 2 15.44 -5.97 -2.19
N VAL A 3 15.80 -6.23 -3.46
CA VAL A 3 16.14 -5.19 -4.44
C VAL A 3 14.91 -4.91 -5.30
N GLY A 4 14.20 -3.85 -4.97
CA GLY A 4 13.02 -3.38 -5.70
C GLY A 4 12.81 -1.89 -5.46
N TRP A 5 11.85 -1.32 -6.17
CA TRP A 5 11.47 0.08 -6.06
C TRP A 5 10.09 0.18 -5.43
N ARG A 6 9.87 1.17 -4.56
CA ARG A 6 8.53 1.50 -4.06
C ARG A 6 7.93 2.55 -4.98
N ILE A 7 7.08 2.12 -5.92
CA ILE A 7 6.49 3.00 -6.94
C ILE A 7 4.96 3.07 -6.88
N ASP A 8 4.33 2.26 -6.02
CA ASP A 8 2.89 2.25 -5.77
C ASP A 8 2.53 2.98 -4.46
N TYR A 9 1.57 3.91 -4.52
CA TYR A 9 1.21 4.81 -3.41
C TYR A 9 -0.30 5.05 -3.33
N PHE A 10 -0.80 5.18 -2.10
CA PHE A 10 -2.11 5.78 -1.83
C PHE A 10 -1.92 7.25 -1.44
N LEU A 11 -2.39 8.17 -2.27
CA LEU A 11 -2.47 9.59 -1.92
C LEU A 11 -3.82 9.88 -1.25
N ALA A 12 -3.79 10.39 -0.02
CA ALA A 12 -4.98 10.67 0.77
C ALA A 12 -5.04 12.15 1.17
N SER A 13 -6.24 12.70 1.30
CA SER A 13 -6.45 14.04 1.87
C SER A 13 -6.17 14.04 3.38
N GLU A 14 -5.83 15.19 3.95
CA GLU A 14 -5.65 15.33 5.41
C GLU A 14 -6.92 14.93 6.19
N SER A 15 -8.11 15.13 5.61
CA SER A 15 -9.37 14.70 6.22
C SER A 15 -9.54 13.18 6.32
N LEU A 16 -8.84 12.41 5.50
CA LEU A 16 -8.83 10.94 5.52
C LEU A 16 -7.77 10.37 6.45
N LYS A 17 -6.76 11.16 6.83
CA LYS A 17 -5.66 10.75 7.72
C LYS A 17 -6.12 10.06 9.02
N PRO A 18 -7.10 10.57 9.79
CA PRO A 18 -7.55 9.88 11.01
C PRO A 18 -8.29 8.57 10.75
N LYS A 19 -8.70 8.32 9.50
CA LYS A 19 -9.38 7.08 9.10
C LYS A 19 -8.40 6.01 8.60
N ILE A 20 -7.13 6.34 8.36
CA ILE A 20 -6.15 5.35 7.89
C ILE A 20 -5.77 4.44 9.05
N LYS A 21 -6.21 3.18 8.97
CA LYS A 21 -5.94 2.15 9.99
C LYS A 21 -4.64 1.41 9.74
N ALA A 22 -4.40 0.98 8.49
CA ALA A 22 -3.23 0.20 8.12
C ALA A 22 -2.91 0.36 6.63
N ALA A 23 -1.66 0.12 6.26
CA ALA A 23 -1.21 0.03 4.87
C ALA A 23 -0.13 -1.04 4.76
N ASP A 24 -0.25 -1.93 3.77
CA ASP A 24 0.62 -3.10 3.62
C ASP A 24 1.09 -3.28 2.17
N ILE A 25 2.19 -4.01 2.00
CA ILE A 25 2.79 -4.41 0.73
C ILE A 25 2.79 -5.94 0.72
N HIS A 26 2.32 -6.57 -0.36
CA HIS A 26 2.11 -8.02 -0.45
C HIS A 26 3.10 -8.69 -1.43
N PRO A 27 4.42 -8.75 -1.11
CA PRO A 27 5.46 -9.22 -2.02
C PRO A 27 5.37 -10.71 -2.37
N GLU A 28 4.59 -11.49 -1.63
CA GLU A 28 4.33 -12.90 -1.87
C GLU A 28 3.29 -13.16 -2.98
N VAL A 29 2.51 -12.15 -3.34
CA VAL A 29 1.50 -12.25 -4.40
C VAL A 29 2.18 -12.04 -5.76
N MET A 30 2.19 -13.11 -6.57
CA MET A 30 2.86 -13.15 -7.87
C MET A 30 1.87 -12.99 -9.03
N GLY A 31 2.38 -12.59 -10.21
CA GLY A 31 1.58 -12.48 -11.45
C GLY A 31 1.81 -11.18 -12.24
N SER A 32 2.53 -10.22 -11.65
CA SER A 32 3.02 -8.98 -12.26
C SER A 32 4.46 -8.73 -11.78
N ASP A 33 5.17 -7.84 -12.46
CA ASP A 33 6.45 -7.26 -12.05
C ASP A 33 6.33 -6.27 -10.86
N HIS A 34 5.10 -5.94 -10.46
CA HIS A 34 4.77 -5.20 -9.23
C HIS A 34 3.98 -6.09 -8.28
N CYS A 35 4.21 -5.92 -6.97
CA CYS A 35 3.39 -6.53 -5.94
C CYS A 35 2.21 -5.62 -5.56
N PRO A 36 1.04 -6.16 -5.16
CA PRO A 36 -0.07 -5.37 -4.68
C PRO A 36 0.25 -4.58 -3.39
N VAL A 37 -0.44 -3.45 -3.21
CA VAL A 37 -0.46 -2.67 -1.96
C VAL A 37 -1.89 -2.49 -1.48
N SER A 38 -2.13 -2.47 -0.16
CA SER A 38 -3.46 -2.27 0.43
C SER A 38 -3.50 -1.12 1.43
N LEU A 39 -4.69 -0.55 1.60
CA LEU A 39 -5.01 0.48 2.60
C LEU A 39 -6.30 0.07 3.31
N ILE A 40 -6.28 0.03 4.64
CA ILE A 40 -7.46 -0.22 5.47
C ILE A 40 -7.93 1.11 6.06
N LEU A 41 -9.22 1.41 5.90
CA LEU A 41 -9.87 2.59 6.45
C LEU A 41 -10.87 2.20 7.55
N ASP A 42 -10.93 2.99 8.62
CA ASP A 42 -11.98 2.92 9.65
C ASP A 42 -13.04 4.00 9.39
N PHE A 43 -14.30 3.59 9.28
CA PHE A 43 -15.45 4.45 8.97
C PHE A 43 -16.40 4.61 10.16
#